data_AF-A0A522DXT0-F1
#
_entry.id   AF-A0A522DXT0-F1
#
_cell.length_a   1.000
_cell.length_b   1.000
_cell.length_c   1.000
_cell.angle_alpha   90.00
_cell.angle_beta   90.00
_cell.angle_gamma   90.00
#
_symmetry.space_group_name_H-M   'P 1'
#
loop_
_entity.id
_entity.type
_entity.pdbx_description
1 polymer ?
#
loop_
_entity_poly.entity_id
_entity_poly.type
_entity_poly.pdbx_seq_one_letter_code
_entity_poly.pdbx_strand_id
1 'polypeptide(L)'
;MDNTKFIDSIQNEVDASYLYSRIAAGEKDEVIAGYYKQMSDIENHHLQKMLAKGKEMGINVIPKPSFRARMLDRIGKRFGYGAISNMMVDTEKSISSSVIRQKMKTGEQLQGNETRHVSILKSLKDLSGERLTRIEGRHRSVGGNALRAAVLGANDGLVSNMSLVMGVAGATNGEQGVLIAGVAGLLAGAISMALGEWISVKSSQELYEKQIKLELEEIENTPDEEMYELALLYKA
;
A
#
# COMPACT_ATOMS: atom_id res chain seq x y z
N MET A 1 13.08 -21.58 13.08
CA MET A 1 13.24 -20.44 12.15
C MET A 1 14.68 -20.44 11.69
N ASP A 2 14.96 -20.32 10.40
CA ASP A 2 16.33 -20.38 9.85
C ASP A 2 17.10 -19.09 10.23
N ASN A 3 18.32 -19.20 10.76
CA ASN A 3 19.07 -18.05 11.31
C ASN A 3 19.24 -16.92 10.28
N THR A 4 19.36 -17.26 9.00
CA THR A 4 19.45 -16.30 7.88
C THR A 4 18.16 -15.47 7.74
N LYS A 5 16.99 -16.11 7.80
CA LYS A 5 15.69 -15.42 7.69
C LYS A 5 15.43 -14.49 8.87
N PHE A 6 15.89 -14.87 10.05
CA PHE A 6 15.76 -14.04 11.24
C PHE A 6 16.62 -12.77 11.15
N ILE A 7 17.83 -12.88 10.62
CA ILE A 7 18.71 -11.72 10.37
C ILE A 7 18.12 -10.81 9.28
N ASP A 8 17.55 -11.38 8.22
CA ASP A 8 16.87 -10.61 7.17
C ASP A 8 15.68 -9.81 7.73
N SER A 9 14.88 -10.43 8.61
CA SER A 9 13.80 -9.71 9.31
C SER A 9 14.34 -8.56 10.17
N ILE A 10 15.43 -8.76 10.92
CA ILE A 10 16.07 -7.68 11.69
C ILE A 10 16.55 -6.54 10.77
N GLN A 11 17.12 -6.86 9.61
CA GLN A 11 17.57 -5.85 8.65
C GLN A 11 16.41 -5.01 8.12
N ASN A 12 15.24 -5.61 7.90
CA ASN A 12 14.04 -4.89 7.44
C ASN A 12 13.57 -3.87 8.49
N GLU A 13 13.49 -4.26 9.75
CA GLU A 13 13.13 -3.37 10.86
C GLU A 13 14.11 -2.19 10.99
N VAL A 14 15.41 -2.46 10.88
CA VAL A 14 16.46 -1.41 10.90
C VAL A 14 16.31 -0.45 9.73
N ASP A 15 16.07 -0.96 8.51
CA ASP A 15 15.93 -0.15 7.31
C ASP A 15 14.65 0.70 7.34
N ALA A 16 13.53 0.13 7.80
CA ALA A 16 12.25 0.83 7.95
C ALA A 16 12.34 1.95 9.00
N SER A 17 12.82 1.63 10.21
CA SER A 17 13.06 2.60 11.27
C SER A 17 13.95 3.76 10.79
N TYR A 18 15.07 3.43 10.13
CA TYR A 18 15.98 4.42 9.57
C TYR A 18 15.26 5.32 8.58
N LEU A 19 14.58 4.78 7.57
CA LEU A 19 13.93 5.57 6.54
C LEU A 19 12.79 6.45 7.09
N TYR A 20 11.95 5.93 7.98
CA TYR A 20 10.90 6.72 8.62
C TYR A 20 11.47 7.91 9.40
N SER A 21 12.56 7.72 10.15
CA SER A 21 13.23 8.83 10.84
C SER A 21 13.76 9.91 9.90
N ARG A 22 14.27 9.51 8.72
CA ARG A 22 14.77 10.43 7.70
C ARG A 22 13.64 11.20 7.02
N ILE A 23 12.51 10.52 6.75
CA ILE A 23 11.31 11.17 6.21
C ILE A 23 10.76 12.17 7.22
N ALA A 24 10.60 11.78 8.49
CA ALA A 24 10.14 12.67 9.55
C ALA A 24 10.99 13.94 9.68
N ALA A 25 12.32 13.79 9.63
CA ALA A 25 13.25 14.92 9.71
C ALA A 25 13.25 15.82 8.46
N GLY A 26 12.81 15.30 7.31
CA GLY A 26 12.74 16.03 6.05
C GLY A 26 11.35 16.57 5.72
N GLU A 27 10.34 16.23 6.51
CA GLU A 27 8.95 16.64 6.31
C GLU A 27 8.71 18.01 6.93
N LYS A 28 7.96 18.86 6.22
CA LYS A 28 7.67 20.24 6.65
C LYS A 28 6.42 20.34 7.50
N ASP A 29 5.45 19.46 7.28
CA ASP A 29 4.24 19.40 8.10
C ASP A 29 4.54 18.64 9.40
N GLU A 30 4.49 19.35 10.53
CA GLU A 30 4.78 18.79 11.86
C GLU A 30 3.88 17.61 12.22
N VAL A 31 2.65 17.58 11.72
CA VAL A 31 1.71 16.49 11.96
C VAL A 31 2.20 15.24 11.24
N ILE A 32 2.47 15.34 9.94
CA ILE A 32 2.96 14.22 9.10
C ILE A 32 4.34 13.74 9.59
N ALA A 33 5.22 14.68 9.96
CA ALA A 33 6.51 14.37 10.57
C ALA A 33 6.34 13.59 11.89
N GLY A 34 5.36 13.99 12.72
CA GLY A 34 5.00 13.31 13.97
C GLY A 34 4.61 11.85 13.76
N TYR A 35 3.81 11.56 12.74
CA TYR A 35 3.43 10.18 12.42
C TYR A 35 4.59 9.33 11.91
N TYR A 36 5.43 9.85 11.02
CA TYR A 36 6.62 9.11 10.58
C TYR A 36 7.60 8.88 11.74
N LYS A 37 7.65 9.80 12.71
CA LYS A 37 8.42 9.59 13.94
C LYS A 37 7.83 8.45 14.78
N GLN A 38 6.52 8.42 14.98
CA GLN A 38 5.85 7.33 15.70
C GLN A 38 6.03 5.98 15.00
N MET A 39 5.95 5.92 13.66
CA MET A 39 6.26 4.71 12.89
C MET A 39 7.70 4.25 13.12
N SER A 40 8.67 5.17 13.10
CA SER A 40 10.06 4.84 13.44
C SER A 40 10.21 4.28 14.85
N ASP A 41 9.49 4.83 15.82
CA ASP A 41 9.50 4.36 17.21
C ASP A 41 8.91 2.95 17.35
N ILE A 42 7.86 2.63 16.58
CA ILE A 42 7.26 1.28 16.54
C ILE A 42 8.23 0.24 15.97
N GLU A 43 8.86 0.51 14.82
CA GLU A 43 9.85 -0.43 14.24
C GLU A 43 11.06 -0.61 15.16
N ASN A 44 11.48 0.45 15.87
CA ASN A 44 12.50 0.34 16.91
C ASN A 44 12.04 -0.59 18.05
N HIS A 45 10.77 -0.55 18.44
CA HIS A 45 10.22 -1.44 19.46
C HIS A 45 10.18 -2.90 18.98
N HIS A 46 9.81 -3.14 17.71
CA HIS A 46 9.90 -4.47 17.07
C HIS A 46 11.33 -4.99 17.07
N LEU A 47 12.28 -4.14 16.66
CA LEU A 47 13.70 -4.46 16.68
C LEU A 47 14.17 -4.87 18.08
N GLN A 48 13.78 -4.16 19.14
CA GLN A 48 14.15 -4.52 20.52
C GLN A 48 13.56 -5.87 20.95
N LYS A 49 12.29 -6.15 20.63
CA LYS A 49 11.66 -7.46 20.89
C LYS A 49 12.38 -8.59 20.14
N MET A 50 12.75 -8.36 18.88
CA MET A 50 13.49 -9.31 18.08
C MET A 50 14.90 -9.54 18.60
N LEU A 51 15.62 -8.50 19.03
CA LEU A 51 16.95 -8.65 19.62
C LEU A 51 16.92 -9.40 20.95
N ALA A 52 15.87 -9.21 21.76
CA ALA A 52 15.67 -10.00 22.97
C ALA A 52 15.57 -11.51 22.65
N LYS A 53 14.75 -11.89 21.65
CA LYS A 53 14.67 -13.28 21.15
C LYS A 53 15.97 -13.74 20.49
N GLY A 54 16.64 -12.86 19.76
CA GLY A 54 17.91 -13.14 19.08
C GLY A 54 19.05 -13.46 20.04
N LYS A 55 19.09 -12.81 21.21
CA LYS A 55 20.06 -13.10 22.27
C LYS A 55 19.95 -14.53 22.79
N GLU A 56 18.73 -15.06 22.91
CA GLU A 56 18.48 -16.47 23.27
C GLU A 56 19.01 -17.44 22.19
N MET A 57 19.11 -16.97 20.94
CA MET A 57 19.63 -17.71 19.79
C MET A 57 21.12 -17.42 19.49
N GLY A 58 21.81 -16.65 20.35
CA GLY A 58 23.23 -16.28 20.17
C GLY A 58 23.51 -15.17 19.15
N ILE A 59 22.47 -14.49 18.64
CA ILE A 59 22.57 -13.37 17.70
C ILE A 59 22.54 -12.06 18.49
N ASN A 60 23.69 -11.37 18.54
CA ASN A 60 23.86 -10.18 19.39
C ASN A 60 24.24 -8.91 18.62
N VAL A 61 24.11 -8.93 17.29
CA VAL A 61 24.57 -7.84 16.41
C VAL A 61 23.38 -7.19 15.73
N ILE A 62 23.25 -5.87 15.94
CA ILE A 62 22.31 -5.04 15.18
C ILE A 62 23.00 -4.65 13.86
N PRO A 63 22.46 -5.02 12.69
CA PRO A 63 23.03 -4.61 11.42
C PRO A 63 22.88 -3.09 11.23
N LYS A 64 23.77 -2.50 10.44
CA LYS A 64 23.62 -1.09 10.01
C LYS A 64 22.56 -1.00 8.90
N PRO A 65 21.97 0.20 8.67
CA PRO A 65 21.08 0.40 7.54
C PRO A 65 21.72 -0.06 6.23
N SER A 66 20.94 -0.77 5.42
CA SER A 66 21.43 -1.41 4.20
C SER A 66 21.92 -0.39 3.18
N PHE A 67 22.62 -0.88 2.15
CA PHE A 67 22.97 -0.03 1.02
C PHE A 67 21.74 0.58 0.33
N ARG A 68 20.65 -0.19 0.22
CA ARG A 68 19.39 0.27 -0.39
C ARG A 68 18.77 1.41 0.42
N ALA A 69 18.64 1.26 1.74
CA ALA A 69 18.10 2.31 2.61
C ALA A 69 18.94 3.60 2.55
N ARG A 70 20.27 3.49 2.54
CA ARG A 70 21.17 4.65 2.39
C ARG A 70 21.11 5.30 0.99
N MET A 71 20.83 4.52 -0.05
CA MET A 71 20.62 5.06 -1.40
C MET A 71 19.31 5.83 -1.48
N LEU A 72 18.23 5.31 -0.90
CA LEU A 72 16.94 5.98 -0.82
C LEU A 72 17.03 7.28 -0.03
N ASP A 73 17.69 7.30 1.14
CA ASP A 73 17.91 8.57 1.88
C ASP A 73 18.66 9.61 1.04
N ARG A 74 19.65 9.20 0.23
CA ARG A 74 20.35 10.12 -0.69
C ARG A 74 19.43 10.69 -1.77
N ILE A 75 18.54 9.86 -2.33
CA ILE A 75 17.54 10.30 -3.32
C ILE A 75 16.55 11.28 -2.66
N GLY A 76 16.11 10.99 -1.43
CA GLY A 76 15.16 11.81 -0.67
C GLY A 76 15.71 13.19 -0.35
N LYS A 77 16.98 13.27 0.03
CA LYS A 77 17.68 14.55 0.24
C LYS A 77 17.73 15.44 -1.01
N ARG A 78 17.74 14.84 -2.21
CA ARG A 78 17.89 15.56 -3.48
C ARG A 78 16.56 15.89 -4.15
N PHE A 79 15.56 15.01 -4.03
CA PHE A 79 14.29 15.10 -4.76
C PHE A 79 13.06 15.23 -3.85
N GLY A 80 13.24 15.22 -2.53
CA GLY A 80 12.15 15.22 -1.54
C GLY A 80 11.75 13.80 -1.13
N TYR A 81 11.25 13.67 0.10
CA TYR A 81 10.92 12.38 0.71
C TYR A 81 9.56 11.79 0.28
N GLY A 82 8.72 12.56 -0.42
CA GLY A 82 7.42 12.09 -0.94
C GLY A 82 7.52 11.00 -2.02
N ALA A 83 8.64 10.90 -2.74
CA ALA A 83 8.88 9.78 -3.66
C ALA A 83 9.24 8.48 -2.93
N ILE A 84 9.83 8.59 -1.73
CA ILE A 84 10.29 7.47 -0.92
C ILE A 84 9.12 6.85 -0.15
N SER A 85 8.16 7.66 0.31
CA SER A 85 6.99 7.16 1.03
C SER A 85 6.20 6.13 0.22
N ASN A 86 6.04 6.33 -1.09
CA ASN A 86 5.40 5.34 -1.99
C ASN A 86 6.17 4.01 -2.02
N MET A 87 7.50 4.07 -2.09
CA MET A 87 8.34 2.89 -2.09
C MET A 87 8.34 2.19 -0.72
N MET A 88 8.17 2.92 0.38
CA MET A 88 8.00 2.34 1.71
C MET A 88 6.65 1.63 1.84
N VAL A 89 5.56 2.20 1.33
CA VAL A 89 4.24 1.53 1.29
C VAL A 89 4.32 0.19 0.53
N ASP A 90 5.00 0.18 -0.61
CA ASP A 90 5.18 -1.04 -1.40
C ASP A 90 6.07 -2.07 -0.69
N THR A 91 7.10 -1.60 0.03
CA THR A 91 7.97 -2.45 0.86
C THR A 91 7.17 -3.08 1.98
N GLU A 92 6.41 -2.28 2.72
CA GLU A 92 5.55 -2.71 3.82
C GLU A 92 4.51 -3.73 3.34
N LYS A 93 3.84 -3.44 2.22
CA LYS A 93 2.88 -4.36 1.59
C LYS A 93 3.54 -5.67 1.17
N SER A 94 4.77 -5.63 0.66
CA SER A 94 5.53 -6.83 0.31
C SER A 94 5.82 -7.67 1.55
N ILE A 95 6.28 -7.05 2.64
CA ILE A 95 6.55 -7.68 3.94
C ILE A 95 5.27 -8.32 4.48
N SER A 96 4.18 -7.55 4.62
CA SER A 96 2.87 -8.07 5.04
C SER A 96 2.44 -9.28 4.21
N SER A 97 2.56 -9.21 2.88
CA SER A 97 2.16 -10.30 1.99
C SER A 97 3.00 -11.58 2.14
N SER A 98 4.25 -11.44 2.59
CA SER A 98 5.16 -12.56 2.82
C SER A 98 4.92 -13.20 4.19
N VAL A 99 4.65 -12.40 5.22
CA VAL A 99 4.24 -12.86 6.56
C VAL A 99 2.91 -13.60 6.48
N ILE A 100 1.90 -13.02 5.81
CA ILE A 100 0.59 -13.66 5.60
C ILE A 100 0.74 -14.99 4.85
N ARG A 101 1.53 -15.02 3.77
CA ARG A 101 1.79 -16.27 3.03
C ARG A 101 2.51 -17.33 3.86
N GLN A 102 3.39 -16.93 4.77
CA GLN A 102 4.08 -17.85 5.66
C GLN A 102 3.12 -18.43 6.70
N LYS A 103 2.34 -17.59 7.38
CA LYS A 103 1.34 -18.02 8.37
C LYS A 103 0.29 -18.95 7.77
N MET A 104 -0.19 -18.62 6.56
CA MET A 104 -1.11 -19.49 5.80
C MET A 104 -0.49 -20.86 5.43
N LYS A 105 0.84 -20.93 5.22
CA LYS A 105 1.54 -22.20 4.96
C LYS A 105 1.79 -23.01 6.23
N THR A 106 2.01 -22.35 7.37
CA THR A 106 2.23 -23.01 8.66
C THR A 106 0.93 -23.33 9.40
N GLY A 107 -0.21 -22.85 8.90
CA GLY A 107 -1.52 -23.03 9.53
C GLY A 107 -1.72 -22.13 10.76
N GLU A 108 -0.86 -21.12 10.94
CA GLU A 108 -1.00 -20.13 12.00
C GLU A 108 -2.09 -19.11 11.67
N GLN A 109 -2.90 -18.73 12.67
CA GLN A 109 -3.90 -17.68 12.51
C GLN A 109 -3.25 -16.32 12.24
N LEU A 110 -3.84 -15.59 11.30
CA LEU A 110 -3.50 -14.19 11.04
C LEU A 110 -4.04 -13.34 12.20
N GLN A 111 -3.23 -12.42 12.71
CA GLN A 111 -3.57 -11.60 13.86
C GLN A 111 -4.11 -10.22 13.49
N GLY A 112 -4.24 -9.89 12.19
CA GLY A 112 -4.80 -8.62 11.73
C GLY A 112 -3.82 -7.44 11.79
N ASN A 113 -2.81 -7.53 12.65
CA ASN A 113 -1.71 -6.56 12.75
C ASN A 113 -0.78 -6.54 11.51
N GLU A 114 -0.80 -7.58 10.66
CA GLU A 114 0.18 -7.74 9.59
C GLU A 114 0.10 -6.65 8.51
N THR A 115 -1.01 -5.91 8.39
CA THR A 115 -1.21 -4.84 7.40
C THR A 115 -1.41 -3.44 7.99
N ARG A 116 -1.29 -3.26 9.32
CA ARG A 116 -1.57 -1.96 9.97
C ARG A 116 -0.62 -0.85 9.54
N HIS A 117 0.67 -1.16 9.34
CA HIS A 117 1.63 -0.18 8.80
C HIS A 117 1.22 0.30 7.39
N VAL A 118 0.66 -0.58 6.56
CA VAL A 118 0.17 -0.23 5.22
C VAL A 118 -1.06 0.69 5.29
N SER A 119 -1.98 0.48 6.23
CA SER A 119 -3.18 1.32 6.38
C SER A 119 -2.85 2.71 6.95
N ILE A 120 -1.92 2.79 7.91
CA ILE A 120 -1.45 4.07 8.45
C ILE A 120 -0.75 4.88 7.35
N LEU A 121 0.19 4.27 6.60
CA LEU A 121 0.88 4.97 5.53
C LEU A 121 -0.06 5.44 4.40
N LYS A 122 -1.09 4.66 4.08
CA LYS A 122 -2.13 5.08 3.12
C LYS A 122 -2.96 6.24 3.66
N SER A 123 -3.34 6.21 4.94
CA SER A 123 -4.09 7.30 5.57
C SER A 123 -3.27 8.59 5.64
N LEU A 124 -1.96 8.50 5.92
CA LEU A 124 -1.04 9.63 5.86
C LEU A 124 -0.87 10.17 4.43
N LYS A 125 -0.86 9.29 3.44
CA LYS A 125 -0.86 9.68 2.03
C LYS A 125 -2.15 10.39 1.65
N ASP A 126 -3.30 9.93 2.14
CA ASP A 126 -4.59 10.56 1.88
C ASP A 126 -4.70 11.91 2.61
N LEU A 127 -4.20 12.04 3.84
CA LEU A 127 -4.10 13.30 4.59
C LEU A 127 -3.16 14.31 3.93
N SER A 128 -1.99 13.86 3.47
CA SER A 128 -1.06 14.70 2.70
C SER A 128 -1.64 15.08 1.35
N GLY A 129 -2.36 14.17 0.69
CA GLY A 129 -3.13 14.41 -0.53
C GLY A 129 -4.29 15.38 -0.33
N GLU A 130 -5.01 15.31 0.79
CA GLU A 130 -6.13 16.19 1.15
C GLU A 130 -5.65 17.61 1.48
N ARG A 131 -4.47 17.74 2.12
CA ARG A 131 -3.84 19.05 2.38
C ARG A 131 -3.18 19.65 1.13
N LEU A 132 -2.57 18.83 0.27
CA LEU A 132 -2.08 19.26 -1.05
C LEU A 132 -3.24 19.72 -1.96
N THR A 133 -4.38 19.02 -1.95
CA THR A 133 -5.61 19.43 -2.67
C THR A 133 -6.32 20.62 -2.04
N ARG A 134 -6.13 20.91 -0.74
CA ARG A 134 -6.61 22.16 -0.12
C ARG A 134 -5.85 23.39 -0.62
N ILE A 135 -4.59 23.24 -1.04
CA ILE A 135 -3.79 24.30 -1.69
C ILE A 135 -4.11 24.36 -3.20
N GLU A 136 -4.41 23.22 -3.81
CA GLU A 136 -4.75 23.09 -5.23
C GLU A 136 -6.27 22.95 -5.47
N GLY A 137 -7.02 24.01 -5.16
CA GLY A 137 -8.31 24.25 -5.81
C GLY A 137 -9.53 23.51 -5.24
N ARG A 138 -10.46 24.33 -4.75
CA ARG A 138 -11.88 23.99 -4.54
C ARG A 138 -12.46 23.33 -5.80
N HIS A 139 -12.62 22.01 -5.81
CA HIS A 139 -13.77 21.27 -6.34
C HIS A 139 -13.40 19.78 -6.45
N ARG A 140 -13.90 18.94 -5.54
CA ARG A 140 -14.33 17.59 -5.91
C ARG A 140 -15.45 17.13 -4.98
N SER A 141 -16.68 17.38 -5.43
CA SER A 141 -17.85 16.62 -5.00
C SER A 141 -17.65 15.15 -5.37
N VAL A 142 -18.26 14.26 -4.59
CA VAL A 142 -18.34 12.78 -4.66
C VAL A 142 -18.35 12.14 -6.07
N GLY A 143 -18.69 12.87 -7.14
CA GLY A 143 -18.57 12.43 -8.54
C GLY A 143 -17.14 12.32 -9.12
N GLY A 144 -16.10 12.75 -8.42
CA GLY A 144 -14.72 12.78 -8.94
C GLY A 144 -14.13 11.41 -9.32
N ASN A 145 -14.46 10.36 -8.55
CA ASN A 145 -13.92 9.03 -8.78
C ASN A 145 -14.67 8.28 -9.90
N ALA A 146 -16.00 8.43 -9.95
CA ALA A 146 -16.83 7.91 -11.05
C ALA A 146 -16.51 8.60 -12.38
N LEU A 147 -16.32 9.93 -12.38
CA LEU A 147 -15.90 10.66 -13.56
C LEU A 147 -14.50 10.25 -14.03
N ARG A 148 -13.56 10.01 -13.09
CA ARG A 148 -12.22 9.52 -13.41
C ARG A 148 -12.28 8.13 -14.06
N ALA A 149 -13.06 7.20 -13.50
CA ALA A 149 -13.25 5.87 -14.06
C ALA A 149 -13.90 5.93 -15.46
N ALA A 150 -14.91 6.79 -15.64
CA ALA A 150 -15.55 7.01 -16.93
C ALA A 150 -14.60 7.59 -18.00
N VAL A 151 -13.77 8.58 -17.64
CA VAL A 151 -12.79 9.19 -18.54
C VAL A 151 -11.68 8.20 -18.91
N LEU A 152 -11.15 7.45 -17.94
CA LEU A 152 -10.15 6.42 -18.20
C LEU A 152 -10.71 5.29 -19.06
N GLY A 153 -11.93 4.83 -18.78
CA GLY A 153 -12.61 3.82 -19.58
C GLY A 153 -12.93 4.28 -21.00
N ALA A 154 -13.34 5.53 -21.18
CA ALA A 154 -13.56 6.12 -22.50
C ALA A 154 -12.26 6.24 -23.29
N ASN A 155 -11.17 6.65 -22.64
CA ASN A 155 -9.85 6.77 -23.27
C ASN A 155 -9.30 5.40 -23.71
N ASP A 156 -9.32 4.42 -22.82
CA ASP A 156 -8.88 3.05 -23.14
C ASP A 156 -9.77 2.40 -24.21
N GLY A 157 -11.09 2.59 -24.13
CA GLY A 157 -12.05 2.07 -25.11
C GLY A 157 -11.84 2.68 -26.50
N LEU A 158 -11.59 3.98 -26.60
CA LEU A 158 -11.30 4.64 -27.89
C LEU A 158 -9.99 4.16 -28.50
N VAL A 159 -8.90 4.19 -27.73
CA VAL A 159 -7.56 3.86 -28.24
C VAL A 159 -7.45 2.37 -28.60
N SER A 160 -7.94 1.49 -27.73
CA SER A 160 -7.89 0.05 -27.99
C SER A 160 -8.80 -0.37 -29.15
N ASN A 161 -10.04 0.15 -29.22
CA ASN A 161 -10.96 -0.21 -30.28
C ASN A 161 -10.57 0.40 -31.63
N MET A 162 -10.03 1.63 -31.66
CA MET A 162 -9.46 2.18 -32.90
C MET A 162 -8.27 1.36 -33.39
N SER A 163 -7.37 0.94 -32.50
CA SER A 163 -6.22 0.11 -32.87
C SER A 163 -6.66 -1.25 -33.43
N LEU A 164 -7.68 -1.87 -32.81
CA LEU A 164 -8.27 -3.12 -33.28
C LEU A 164 -8.92 -2.95 -34.66
N VAL A 165 -9.76 -1.93 -34.83
CA VAL A 165 -10.46 -1.63 -36.09
C VAL A 165 -9.45 -1.32 -37.21
N MET A 166 -8.41 -0.54 -36.94
CA MET A 166 -7.33 -0.26 -37.90
C MET A 166 -6.55 -1.52 -38.27
N GLY A 167 -6.21 -2.38 -37.30
CA GLY A 167 -5.51 -3.63 -37.57
C GLY A 167 -6.34 -4.60 -38.41
N VAL A 168 -7.64 -4.72 -38.11
CA VAL A 168 -8.56 -5.56 -38.89
C VAL A 168 -8.77 -4.99 -40.28
N ALA A 169 -8.98 -3.67 -40.42
CA ALA A 169 -9.14 -3.00 -41.71
C ALA A 169 -7.90 -3.14 -42.61
N GLY A 170 -6.69 -3.13 -42.05
CA GLY A 170 -5.45 -3.38 -42.81
C GLY A 170 -5.27 -4.83 -43.26
N ALA A 171 -6.00 -5.78 -42.67
CA ALA A 171 -5.88 -7.21 -42.92
C ALA A 171 -7.07 -7.81 -43.70
N THR A 172 -8.13 -7.05 -43.95
CA THR A 172 -9.35 -7.51 -44.63
C THR A 172 -9.74 -6.59 -45.79
N ASN A 173 -10.35 -7.17 -46.82
CA ASN A 173 -10.88 -6.43 -47.97
C ASN A 173 -12.38 -6.10 -47.84
N GLY A 174 -13.03 -6.47 -46.72
CA GLY A 174 -14.49 -6.36 -46.54
C GLY A 174 -14.92 -5.52 -45.34
N GLU A 175 -15.77 -4.52 -45.58
CA GLU A 175 -16.28 -3.58 -44.57
C GLU A 175 -17.05 -4.24 -43.43
N GLN A 176 -17.77 -5.34 -43.72
CA GLN A 176 -18.55 -6.09 -42.72
C GLN A 176 -17.68 -6.71 -41.62
N GLY A 177 -16.49 -7.22 -41.97
CA GLY A 177 -15.58 -7.82 -40.99
C GLY A 177 -15.01 -6.79 -40.02
N VAL A 178 -14.76 -5.56 -40.50
CA VAL A 178 -14.29 -4.43 -39.70
C VAL A 178 -15.35 -3.99 -38.69
N LEU A 179 -16.61 -3.87 -39.14
CA LEU A 179 -17.75 -3.50 -38.30
C LEU A 179 -18.00 -4.51 -37.18
N ILE A 180 -18.02 -5.81 -37.51
CA ILE A 180 -18.24 -6.87 -36.52
C ILE A 180 -17.11 -6.88 -35.50
N ALA A 181 -15.85 -6.75 -35.94
CA ALA A 181 -14.70 -6.71 -35.04
C ALA A 181 -14.72 -5.50 -34.11
N GLY A 182 -15.07 -4.31 -34.62
CA GLY A 182 -15.16 -3.10 -33.82
C GLY A 182 -16.28 -3.12 -32.77
N VAL A 183 -17.44 -3.71 -33.10
CA VAL A 183 -18.55 -3.85 -32.13
C VAL A 183 -18.22 -4.93 -31.10
N ALA A 184 -17.67 -6.06 -31.53
CA ALA A 184 -17.25 -7.13 -30.63
C ALA A 184 -16.15 -6.67 -29.66
N GLY A 185 -15.16 -5.91 -30.16
CA GLY A 185 -14.09 -5.34 -29.34
C GLY A 185 -14.61 -4.35 -28.29
N LEU A 186 -15.52 -3.46 -28.68
CA LEU A 186 -16.17 -2.53 -27.75
C LEU A 186 -16.94 -3.26 -26.64
N LEU A 187 -17.76 -4.24 -27.00
CA LEU A 187 -18.54 -5.02 -26.03
C LEU A 187 -17.63 -5.82 -25.09
N ALA A 188 -16.61 -6.49 -25.63
CA ALA A 188 -15.65 -7.25 -24.84
C ALA A 188 -14.89 -6.35 -23.86
N GLY A 189 -14.42 -5.18 -24.32
CA GLY A 189 -13.72 -4.20 -23.49
C GLY A 189 -14.61 -3.64 -22.37
N ALA A 190 -15.85 -3.25 -22.70
CA ALA A 190 -16.81 -2.72 -21.72
C ALA A 190 -17.16 -3.75 -20.64
N ILE A 191 -17.42 -5.00 -21.02
CA ILE A 191 -17.73 -6.08 -20.08
C ILE A 191 -16.50 -6.39 -19.19
N SER A 192 -15.30 -6.44 -19.78
CA SER A 192 -14.06 -6.70 -19.04
C SER A 192 -13.80 -5.62 -17.98
N MET A 193 -13.96 -4.33 -18.32
CA MET A 193 -13.80 -3.24 -17.36
C MET A 193 -14.86 -3.26 -16.26
N ALA A 194 -16.13 -3.51 -16.62
CA ALA A 194 -17.21 -3.59 -15.64
C ALA A 194 -17.00 -4.73 -14.64
N LEU A 195 -16.60 -5.91 -15.12
CA LEU A 195 -16.28 -7.06 -14.27
C LEU A 195 -15.03 -6.81 -13.43
N GLY A 196 -13.99 -6.18 -14.00
CA GLY A 196 -12.77 -5.84 -13.28
C GLY A 196 -13.04 -4.91 -12.10
N GLU A 197 -13.84 -3.88 -12.30
CA GLU A 197 -14.23 -2.95 -11.23
C GLU A 197 -15.11 -3.65 -10.19
N TRP A 198 -16.09 -4.47 -10.62
CA TRP A 198 -16.95 -5.22 -9.70
C TRP A 198 -16.15 -6.18 -8.82
N ILE A 199 -15.21 -6.94 -9.39
CA ILE A 199 -14.32 -7.83 -8.63
C ILE A 199 -13.45 -7.02 -7.65
N SER A 200 -12.93 -5.88 -8.08
CA SER A 200 -12.11 -5.00 -7.23
C SER A 200 -12.89 -4.47 -6.02
N VAL A 201 -14.10 -3.98 -6.25
CA VAL A 201 -15.00 -3.50 -5.19
C VAL A 201 -15.40 -4.64 -4.26
N LYS A 202 -15.77 -5.80 -4.82
CA LYS A 202 -16.19 -6.95 -4.03
C LYS A 202 -15.05 -7.49 -3.16
N SER A 203 -13.84 -7.58 -3.71
CA SER A 203 -12.65 -7.98 -2.97
C SER A 203 -12.35 -7.01 -1.83
N SER A 204 -12.49 -5.71 -2.07
CA SER A 204 -12.30 -4.69 -1.02
C SER A 204 -13.34 -4.83 0.08
N GLN A 205 -14.61 -5.05 -0.27
CA GLN A 205 -15.70 -5.28 0.68
C GLN A 205 -15.43 -6.49 1.57
N GLU A 206 -15.04 -7.63 0.99
CA GLU A 206 -14.75 -8.85 1.75
C GLU A 206 -13.55 -8.67 2.70
N LEU A 207 -12.58 -7.86 2.30
CA LEU A 207 -11.42 -7.52 3.13
C LEU A 207 -11.84 -6.66 4.33
N TYR A 208 -12.70 -5.65 4.11
CA TYR A 208 -13.26 -4.83 5.19
C TYR A 208 -14.13 -5.64 6.15
N GLU A 209 -14.99 -6.52 5.64
CA GLU A 209 -15.84 -7.37 6.49
C GLU A 209 -15.01 -8.31 7.38
N LYS A 210 -13.89 -8.84 6.86
CA LYS A 210 -12.95 -9.62 7.66
C LYS A 210 -12.25 -8.76 8.71
N GLN A 211 -11.83 -7.55 8.34
CA GLN A 211 -11.15 -6.66 9.25
C GLN A 211 -12.07 -6.24 10.41
N ILE A 212 -13.33 -5.89 10.13
CA ILE A 212 -14.33 -5.58 11.16
C ILE A 212 -14.49 -6.72 12.18
N LYS A 213 -14.50 -7.97 11.71
CA LYS A 213 -14.62 -9.14 12.60
C LYS A 213 -13.41 -9.31 13.53
N LEU A 214 -12.21 -9.03 13.03
CA LEU A 214 -10.98 -9.11 13.82
C LEU A 214 -10.92 -7.98 14.86
N GLU A 215 -11.23 -6.75 14.46
CA GLU A 215 -11.29 -5.60 15.38
C GLU A 215 -12.28 -5.85 16.52
N LEU A 216 -13.44 -6.46 16.22
CA LEU A 216 -14.41 -6.86 17.25
C LEU A 216 -13.84 -7.88 18.24
N GLU A 217 -13.05 -8.85 17.75
CA GLU A 217 -12.40 -9.86 18.58
C GLU A 217 -11.27 -9.27 19.44
N GLU A 218 -10.54 -8.27 18.92
CA GLU A 218 -9.47 -7.56 19.63
C GLU A 218 -10.03 -6.61 20.71
N ILE A 219 -11.15 -5.94 20.45
CA ILE A 219 -11.88 -5.16 21.47
C ILE A 219 -12.29 -6.05 22.65
N GLU A 220 -12.70 -7.30 22.38
CA GLU A 220 -13.15 -8.22 23.41
C GLU A 220 -11.98 -8.85 24.20
N ASN A 221 -10.88 -9.20 23.51
CA ASN A 221 -9.77 -9.94 24.11
C ASN A 221 -8.63 -9.05 24.66
N THR A 222 -8.41 -7.86 24.10
CA THR A 222 -7.28 -6.97 24.44
C THR A 222 -7.70 -5.48 24.51
N PRO A 223 -8.63 -5.11 25.42
CA PRO A 223 -9.24 -3.78 25.45
C PRO A 223 -8.28 -2.64 25.79
N ASP A 224 -7.25 -2.90 26.62
CA ASP A 224 -6.29 -1.87 27.04
C ASP A 224 -5.35 -1.43 25.90
N GLU A 225 -4.94 -2.36 25.04
CA GLU A 225 -4.12 -2.07 23.85
C GLU A 225 -4.95 -1.33 22.80
N GLU A 226 -6.17 -1.80 22.54
CA GLU A 226 -7.08 -1.19 21.56
C GLU A 226 -7.47 0.26 21.95
N MET A 227 -7.70 0.52 23.23
CA MET A 227 -7.97 1.87 23.72
C MET A 227 -6.79 2.82 23.49
N TYR A 228 -5.55 2.32 23.61
CA TYR A 228 -4.36 3.10 23.31
C TYR A 228 -4.24 3.40 21.81
N GLU A 229 -4.52 2.42 20.95
CA GLU A 229 -4.52 2.58 19.48
C GLU A 229 -5.58 3.59 19.00
N LEU A 230 -6.82 3.45 19.47
CA LEU A 230 -7.90 4.39 19.16
C LEU A 230 -7.59 5.82 19.64
N ALA A 231 -7.01 5.96 20.83
CA ALA A 231 -6.59 7.26 21.36
C ALA A 231 -5.48 7.91 20.52
N LEU A 232 -4.60 7.11 19.92
CA LEU A 232 -3.57 7.59 19.00
C LEU A 232 -4.20 8.09 17.70
N LEU A 233 -5.16 7.33 17.15
CA LEU A 233 -5.86 7.62 15.89
C LEU A 233 -6.76 8.86 15.98
N TYR A 234 -7.32 9.17 17.16
CA TYR A 234 -8.10 10.40 17.39
C TYR A 234 -7.26 11.67 17.61
N LYS A 235 -5.99 11.55 17.99
CA LYS A 235 -5.06 12.69 18.15
C LYS A 235 -4.45 13.17 16.84
N ALA A 236 -4.78 12.46 15.78
CA ALA A 236 -4.06 12.31 14.54
C ALA A 236 -4.77 13.11 13.42
#